data_AF-A0A4Z0FAD8-F1
#
_entry.id   AF-A0A4Z0FAD8-F1
#
_cell.length_a   1.000
_cell.length_b   1.000
_cell.length_c   1.000
_cell.angle_alpha   90.00
_cell.angle_beta   90.00
_cell.angle_gamma   90.00
#
_symmetry.space_group_name_H-M   'P 1'
#
loop_
_entity.id
_entity.type
_entity.pdbx_description
1 polymer ?
#
loop_
_entity_poly.entity_id
_entity_poly.type
_entity_poly.pdbx_seq_one_letter_code
_entity_poly.pdbx_strand_id
1 'polypeptide(L)'
;MALIEPGKIPAVNRPTRLSRIDIGRLHRWHMRAGLWIGLAVILWALSGLGHPILSRLNPKPATFAPPLSAVDGSNLQSPQQVLQAAGLTRFEALRLWQPAGATPAYRVQSEGRIYWIDARSGAVQPDAERRWAERLARHYTGDQTSAVTRLTLLDSFNNDYHYIDRLLPVWEVALNRPDGLRAYVDPASGRLATLTDTRKDWTGKLFRWMHSWSPIQSSRWTQGIMLTLLLVTAMVSAAGLAIYVRLWRRGALRLARPATVRIHQRLAVPVAPIALMLALSGALHLGVKAWQGDPTAPAAPRSFSTTELQAPFAALVAGFVGGASILALDLTRLDGEPAWIAMPASPVAAPGHRHGDRHDAPPPADRYVNAATGAVIPDGNQRHATALAYQHAGLPIGTATDVKPVHRFGDGYGFVFKRLPVMAVTLPERPGETWYVETRTGALAAHLTPLNRIEGWVFGAIHKWSFLDAGIGKPGRELLQSLAALALALTVGLGLARQVSRWRQSRA
;
A
#
# COMPACT_ATOMS: atom_id res chain seq x y z
N MET A 1 -37.16 59.26 56.30
CA MET A 1 -36.86 59.94 55.02
C MET A 1 -35.41 59.65 54.67
N ALA A 2 -35.17 58.63 53.84
CA ALA A 2 -33.91 58.41 53.14
C ALA A 2 -34.25 57.58 51.89
N LEU A 3 -34.08 58.24 50.73
CA LEU A 3 -34.44 57.76 49.40
C LEU A 3 -33.43 56.71 48.92
N ILE A 4 -33.93 55.61 48.35
CA ILE A 4 -33.13 54.62 47.62
C ILE A 4 -33.00 55.12 46.17
N GLU A 5 -31.76 55.37 45.71
CA GLU A 5 -31.49 55.68 44.30
C GLU A 5 -31.65 54.42 43.42
N PRO A 6 -32.38 54.51 42.29
CA PRO A 6 -32.43 53.46 41.29
C PRO A 6 -31.37 53.71 40.20
N GLY A 7 -30.57 52.69 39.91
CA GLY A 7 -29.93 52.60 38.59
C GLY A 7 -28.43 52.29 38.58
N LYS A 8 -28.10 50.99 38.63
CA LYS A 8 -26.95 50.44 37.89
C LYS A 8 -27.34 49.08 37.32
N ILE A 9 -27.91 49.10 36.11
CA ILE A 9 -28.04 47.92 35.25
C ILE A 9 -26.62 47.52 34.83
N PRO A 10 -26.17 46.27 35.03
CA PRO A 10 -24.87 45.86 34.53
C PRO A 10 -24.84 45.95 33.01
N ALA A 11 -23.76 46.54 32.48
CA ALA A 11 -23.57 46.77 31.06
C ALA A 11 -23.79 45.49 30.25
N VAL A 12 -24.79 45.52 29.36
CA VAL A 12 -24.96 44.52 28.30
C VAL A 12 -23.68 44.51 27.48
N ASN A 13 -22.93 43.41 27.57
CA ASN A 13 -21.75 43.16 26.76
C ASN A 13 -22.06 43.46 25.29
N ARG A 14 -21.51 44.57 24.77
CA ARG A 14 -21.59 44.88 23.33
C ARG A 14 -20.82 43.78 22.60
N PRO A 15 -21.43 43.09 21.63
CA PRO A 15 -20.76 42.01 20.95
C PRO A 15 -19.61 42.59 20.10
N THR A 16 -18.40 42.06 20.30
CA THR A 16 -17.16 42.45 19.62
C THR A 16 -17.30 42.33 18.09
N ARG A 17 -16.51 43.09 17.31
CA ARG A 17 -16.59 43.19 15.83
C ARG A 17 -16.60 41.84 15.08
N LEU A 18 -16.10 40.76 15.69
CA LEU A 18 -16.15 39.39 15.16
C LEU A 18 -17.56 38.74 15.18
N SER A 19 -18.55 39.40 15.78
CA SER A 19 -19.91 38.87 15.98
C SER A 19 -20.89 39.05 14.80
N ARG A 20 -20.51 39.73 13.72
CA ARG A 20 -21.43 40.07 12.61
C ARG A 20 -21.14 39.31 11.31
N ILE A 21 -20.94 37.99 11.37
CA ILE A 21 -21.19 37.18 10.16
C ILE A 21 -22.70 37.13 9.98
N ASP A 22 -23.22 37.94 9.05
CA ASP A 22 -24.62 37.93 8.62
C ASP A 22 -25.02 36.49 8.24
N ILE A 23 -25.96 35.91 8.99
CA ILE A 23 -26.47 34.55 8.76
C ILE A 23 -27.02 34.41 7.33
N GLY A 24 -27.59 35.48 6.78
CA GLY A 24 -28.06 35.52 5.40
C GLY A 24 -26.91 35.37 4.40
N ARG A 25 -25.79 36.08 4.60
CA ARG A 25 -24.59 35.92 3.76
C ARG A 25 -24.00 34.52 3.87
N LEU A 26 -23.86 34.00 5.10
CA LEU A 26 -23.32 32.65 5.32
C LEU A 26 -24.19 31.57 4.66
N HIS A 27 -25.52 31.69 4.77
CA HIS A 27 -26.45 30.78 4.13
C HIS A 27 -26.38 30.85 2.59
N ARG A 28 -26.24 32.04 1.99
CA ARG A 28 -26.03 32.18 0.53
C ARG A 28 -24.73 31.53 0.08
N TRP A 29 -23.65 31.72 0.83
CA TRP A 29 -22.36 31.08 0.56
C TRP A 29 -22.44 29.56 0.65
N HIS A 30 -23.03 29.02 1.72
CA HIS A 30 -23.24 27.58 1.89
C HIS A 30 -23.99 26.97 0.71
N MET A 31 -25.08 27.60 0.25
CA MET A 31 -25.82 27.12 -0.92
C MET A 31 -25.03 27.21 -2.22
N ARG A 32 -24.36 28.35 -2.48
CA ARG A 32 -23.58 28.53 -3.73
C ARG A 32 -22.43 27.55 -3.78
N ALA A 33 -21.60 27.49 -2.75
CA ALA A 33 -20.47 26.57 -2.67
C ALA A 33 -20.94 25.11 -2.72
N GLY A 34 -22.05 24.77 -2.04
CA GLY A 34 -22.67 23.44 -2.11
C GLY A 34 -23.08 23.00 -3.52
N LEU A 35 -23.55 23.93 -4.35
CA LEU A 35 -23.85 23.64 -5.77
C LEU A 35 -22.60 23.25 -6.55
N TRP A 36 -21.50 23.97 -6.34
CA TRP A 36 -20.23 23.73 -7.03
C TRP A 36 -19.64 22.36 -6.71
N ILE A 37 -19.71 21.93 -5.45
CA ILE A 37 -19.09 20.67 -5.00
C ILE A 37 -20.05 19.48 -4.98
N GLY A 38 -21.36 19.73 -5.08
CA GLY A 38 -22.37 18.74 -4.69
C GLY A 38 -22.31 17.45 -5.50
N LEU A 39 -22.14 17.54 -6.82
CA LEU A 39 -22.00 16.36 -7.67
C LEU A 39 -20.73 15.57 -7.33
N ALA A 40 -19.60 16.27 -7.14
CA ALA A 40 -18.33 15.64 -6.77
C ALA A 40 -18.44 14.90 -5.42
N VAL A 41 -19.06 15.52 -4.41
CA VAL A 41 -19.25 14.89 -3.09
C VAL A 41 -20.21 13.70 -3.18
N ILE A 42 -21.26 13.75 -4.00
CA ILE A 42 -22.16 12.60 -4.21
C ILE A 42 -21.40 11.44 -4.85
N LEU A 43 -20.67 11.68 -5.94
CA LEU A 43 -19.88 10.63 -6.60
C LEU A 43 -18.83 10.05 -5.65
N TRP A 44 -18.13 10.91 -4.90
CA TRP A 44 -17.16 10.47 -3.90
C TRP A 44 -17.83 9.63 -2.80
N ALA A 45 -18.97 10.05 -2.26
CA ALA A 45 -19.70 9.30 -1.24
C ALA A 45 -20.17 7.94 -1.77
N LEU A 46 -20.77 7.89 -2.96
CA LEU A 46 -21.23 6.65 -3.60
C LEU A 46 -20.07 5.69 -3.89
N SER A 47 -18.89 6.20 -4.24
CA SER A 47 -17.70 5.37 -4.40
C SER A 47 -17.25 4.71 -3.08
N GLY A 48 -17.44 5.39 -1.95
CA GLY A 48 -17.18 4.85 -0.61
C GLY A 48 -18.08 3.66 -0.27
N LEU A 49 -19.36 3.70 -0.67
CA LEU A 49 -20.28 2.54 -0.51
C LEU A 49 -19.78 1.32 -1.29
N GLY A 50 -19.04 1.51 -2.37
CA GLY A 50 -18.49 0.42 -3.17
C GLY A 50 -17.39 -0.37 -2.45
N HIS A 51 -16.68 0.22 -1.50
CA HIS A 51 -15.45 -0.36 -0.94
C HIS A 51 -15.62 -1.75 -0.27
N PRO A 52 -16.66 -1.99 0.56
CA PRO A 52 -16.91 -3.31 1.13
C PRO A 52 -17.29 -4.35 0.07
N ILE A 53 -18.07 -3.94 -0.94
CA ILE A 53 -18.52 -4.79 -2.04
C ILE A 53 -17.32 -5.25 -2.86
N LEU A 54 -16.45 -4.30 -3.26
CA LEU A 54 -15.21 -4.57 -4.01
C LEU A 54 -14.35 -5.61 -3.31
N SER A 55 -14.09 -5.43 -2.01
CA SER A 55 -13.17 -6.29 -1.26
C SER A 55 -13.63 -7.75 -1.18
N ARG A 56 -14.94 -8.00 -1.22
CA ARG A 56 -15.53 -9.35 -1.12
C ARG A 56 -15.66 -10.05 -2.46
N LEU A 57 -15.79 -9.28 -3.54
CA LEU A 57 -15.95 -9.80 -4.89
C LEU A 57 -14.62 -10.02 -5.61
N ASN A 58 -13.52 -9.46 -5.11
CA ASN A 58 -12.19 -9.64 -5.70
C ASN A 58 -11.75 -11.12 -5.68
N PRO A 59 -11.07 -11.60 -6.74
CA PRO A 59 -10.49 -12.92 -6.76
C PRO A 59 -9.45 -13.07 -5.64
N LYS A 60 -9.44 -14.23 -5.00
CA LYS A 60 -8.50 -14.56 -3.92
C LYS A 60 -7.48 -15.57 -4.43
N PRO A 61 -6.21 -15.44 -4.05
CA PRO A 61 -5.20 -16.46 -4.34
C PRO A 61 -5.58 -17.80 -3.71
N ALA A 62 -5.31 -18.90 -4.42
CA ALA A 62 -5.43 -20.25 -3.88
C ALA A 62 -4.38 -20.53 -2.80
N THR A 63 -3.20 -19.90 -2.93
CA THR A 63 -2.06 -20.02 -2.01
C THR A 63 -1.43 -18.63 -1.78
N PHE A 64 -0.68 -18.48 -0.68
CA PHE A 64 0.00 -17.22 -0.35
C PHE A 64 1.54 -17.32 -0.40
N ALA A 65 2.08 -18.54 -0.43
CA ALA A 65 3.51 -18.82 -0.52
C ALA A 65 3.87 -19.33 -1.93
N PRO A 66 5.07 -19.03 -2.45
CA PRO A 66 5.51 -19.53 -3.74
C PRO A 66 5.73 -21.06 -3.71
N PRO A 67 5.65 -21.74 -4.87
CA PRO A 67 5.88 -23.19 -4.96
C PRO A 67 7.39 -23.49 -5.02
N LEU A 68 8.09 -23.26 -3.91
CA LEU A 68 9.51 -23.57 -3.76
C LEU A 68 9.69 -24.82 -2.89
N SER A 69 10.69 -25.63 -3.25
CA SER A 69 11.18 -26.74 -2.44
C SER A 69 12.52 -26.38 -1.81
N ALA A 70 12.90 -27.11 -0.76
CA ALA A 70 14.26 -27.05 -0.27
C ALA A 70 15.23 -27.37 -1.40
N VAL A 71 16.30 -26.58 -1.52
CA VAL A 71 17.37 -26.80 -2.50
C VAL A 71 18.08 -28.11 -2.15
N ASP A 72 17.98 -29.08 -3.04
CA ASP A 72 18.77 -30.30 -2.97
C ASP A 72 20.22 -29.99 -3.42
N GLY A 73 21.11 -29.96 -2.43
CA GLY A 73 22.53 -29.65 -2.59
C GLY A 73 23.38 -30.73 -3.24
N SER A 74 22.82 -31.91 -3.55
CA SER A 74 23.57 -32.98 -4.20
C SER A 74 23.99 -32.59 -5.63
N ASN A 75 25.23 -32.91 -6.00
CA ASN A 75 25.76 -32.74 -7.36
C ASN A 75 25.57 -31.34 -7.98
N LEU A 76 25.55 -30.28 -7.16
CA LEU A 76 25.52 -28.91 -7.68
C LEU A 76 26.88 -28.51 -8.23
N GLN A 77 26.90 -27.99 -9.46
CA GLN A 77 28.08 -27.33 -10.01
C GLN A 77 28.24 -25.94 -9.39
N SER A 78 29.48 -25.46 -9.28
CA SER A 78 29.72 -24.15 -8.68
C SER A 78 29.16 -23.03 -9.57
N PRO A 79 28.61 -21.94 -9.00
CA PRO A 79 28.13 -20.82 -9.79
C PRO A 79 29.24 -20.25 -10.68
N GLN A 80 30.47 -20.16 -10.17
CA GLN A 80 31.63 -19.70 -10.95
C GLN A 80 31.80 -20.49 -12.24
N GLN A 81 31.84 -21.83 -12.15
CA GLN A 81 32.01 -22.72 -13.32
C GLN A 81 30.85 -22.55 -14.31
N VAL A 82 29.61 -22.57 -13.80
CA VAL A 82 28.40 -22.50 -14.63
C VAL A 82 28.28 -21.16 -15.35
N LEU A 83 28.52 -20.05 -14.63
CA LEU A 83 28.48 -18.70 -15.20
C LEU A 83 29.59 -18.51 -16.25
N GLN A 84 30.81 -18.98 -15.99
CA GLN A 84 31.92 -18.90 -16.94
C GLN A 84 31.65 -19.73 -18.20
N ALA A 85 31.13 -20.95 -18.07
CA ALA A 85 30.76 -21.79 -19.19
C ALA A 85 29.65 -21.15 -20.06
N ALA A 86 28.76 -20.38 -19.43
CA ALA A 86 27.73 -19.60 -20.12
C ALA A 86 28.22 -18.25 -20.68
N GLY A 87 29.52 -17.92 -20.54
CA GLY A 87 30.10 -16.65 -20.99
C GLY A 87 29.74 -15.43 -20.12
N LEU A 88 29.15 -15.64 -18.95
CA LEU A 88 28.66 -14.61 -18.04
C LEU A 88 29.74 -14.23 -17.02
N THR A 89 30.73 -13.44 -17.44
CA THR A 89 31.85 -13.03 -16.55
C THR A 89 31.47 -11.94 -15.56
N ARG A 90 30.51 -11.06 -15.94
CA ARG A 90 29.94 -9.99 -15.13
C ARG A 90 28.42 -10.10 -15.08
N PHE A 91 27.83 -9.82 -13.92
CA PHE A 91 26.38 -9.93 -13.70
C PHE A 91 25.93 -9.02 -12.56
N GLU A 92 24.63 -8.70 -12.49
CA GLU A 92 24.07 -7.79 -11.49
C GLU A 92 23.34 -8.50 -10.34
N ALA A 93 22.80 -9.69 -10.59
CA ALA A 93 22.11 -10.49 -9.58
C ALA A 93 22.28 -11.98 -9.85
N LEU A 94 22.38 -12.76 -8.79
CA LEU A 94 22.48 -14.21 -8.85
C LEU A 94 21.68 -14.83 -7.71
N ARG A 95 20.80 -15.76 -8.06
CA ARG A 95 19.98 -16.52 -7.11
C ARG A 95 20.01 -17.99 -7.44
N LEU A 96 20.18 -18.84 -6.44
CA LEU A 96 19.93 -20.28 -6.51
C LEU A 96 18.63 -20.60 -5.78
N TRP A 97 17.75 -21.36 -6.42
CA TRP A 97 16.53 -21.89 -5.79
C TRP A 97 16.10 -23.20 -6.47
N GLN A 98 15.07 -23.83 -5.92
CA GLN A 98 14.45 -24.99 -6.53
C GLN A 98 12.91 -24.82 -6.59
N PRO A 99 12.35 -24.58 -7.80
CA PRO A 99 10.91 -24.70 -8.00
C PRO A 99 10.42 -26.11 -7.62
N ALA A 100 9.24 -26.20 -7.03
CA ALA A 100 8.66 -27.49 -6.66
C ALA A 100 8.52 -28.42 -7.87
N GLY A 101 9.03 -29.65 -7.75
CA GLY A 101 9.04 -30.63 -8.84
C GLY A 101 10.04 -30.35 -9.97
N ALA A 102 10.98 -29.41 -9.80
CA ALA A 102 12.04 -29.12 -10.76
C ALA A 102 13.44 -29.31 -10.17
N THR A 103 14.47 -29.27 -11.01
CA THR A 103 15.88 -29.24 -10.61
C THR A 103 16.26 -27.87 -10.04
N PRO A 104 17.26 -27.80 -9.12
CA PRO A 104 17.83 -26.54 -8.68
C PRO A 104 18.37 -25.73 -9.87
N ALA A 105 18.15 -24.42 -9.88
CA ALA A 105 18.57 -23.56 -10.98
C ALA A 105 19.12 -22.22 -10.48
N TYR A 106 20.14 -21.73 -11.19
CA TYR A 106 20.66 -20.38 -11.06
C TYR A 106 19.85 -19.43 -11.94
N ARG A 107 19.25 -18.41 -11.33
CA ARG A 107 18.71 -17.25 -12.03
C ARG A 107 19.73 -16.12 -11.96
N VAL A 108 20.22 -15.69 -13.12
CA VAL A 108 21.25 -14.66 -13.27
C VAL A 108 20.68 -13.48 -14.02
N GLN A 109 20.88 -12.27 -13.52
CA GLN A 109 20.66 -11.05 -14.28
C GLN A 109 22.01 -10.52 -14.74
N SER A 110 22.20 -10.33 -16.04
CA SER A 110 23.44 -9.80 -16.64
C SER A 110 23.07 -8.95 -17.85
N GLU A 111 23.58 -7.71 -17.91
CA GLU A 111 23.37 -6.75 -19.01
C GLU A 111 21.87 -6.52 -19.32
N GLY A 112 21.04 -6.49 -18.27
CA GLY A 112 19.59 -6.32 -18.40
C GLY A 112 18.84 -7.56 -18.93
N ARG A 113 19.52 -8.68 -19.16
CA ARG A 113 18.93 -9.97 -19.55
C ARG A 113 18.88 -10.93 -18.37
N ILE A 114 17.91 -11.84 -18.39
CA ILE A 114 17.75 -12.88 -17.37
C ILE A 114 18.09 -14.24 -17.98
N TYR A 115 19.04 -14.93 -17.36
CA TYR A 115 19.45 -16.28 -17.70
C TYR A 115 19.02 -17.23 -16.60
N TRP A 116 18.53 -18.40 -16.99
CA TRP A 116 18.32 -19.52 -16.08
C TRP A 116 19.25 -20.63 -16.48
N ILE A 117 19.94 -21.20 -15.52
CA ILE A 117 20.93 -22.25 -15.76
C ILE A 117 20.66 -23.37 -14.77
N ASP A 118 20.49 -24.58 -15.28
CA ASP A 118 20.34 -25.76 -14.42
C ASP A 118 21.60 -25.95 -13.57
N ALA A 119 21.45 -26.02 -12.25
CA ALA A 119 22.58 -25.98 -11.33
C ALA A 119 23.35 -27.31 -11.26
N ARG A 120 22.89 -28.39 -11.91
CA ARG A 120 23.55 -29.70 -11.93
C ARG A 120 24.26 -29.97 -13.25
N SER A 121 23.59 -29.66 -14.35
CA SER A 121 24.11 -29.86 -15.70
C SER A 121 24.89 -28.65 -16.22
N GLY A 122 24.64 -27.44 -15.68
CA GLY A 122 25.17 -26.20 -16.24
C GLY A 122 24.45 -25.77 -17.53
N ALA A 123 23.40 -26.47 -17.95
CA ALA A 123 22.68 -26.16 -19.17
C ALA A 123 21.84 -24.90 -19.02
N VAL A 124 22.04 -23.93 -19.91
CA VAL A 124 21.17 -22.75 -20.02
C VAL A 124 19.78 -23.23 -20.43
N GLN A 125 18.74 -22.71 -19.76
CA GLN A 125 17.35 -23.04 -19.99
C GLN A 125 16.65 -21.86 -20.69
N PRO A 126 16.46 -21.92 -22.03
CA PRO A 126 15.72 -20.89 -22.76
C PRO A 126 14.30 -20.75 -22.20
N ASP A 127 13.75 -19.53 -22.20
CA ASP A 127 12.37 -19.21 -21.77
C ASP A 127 11.97 -19.67 -20.35
N ALA A 128 12.93 -20.01 -19.49
CA ALA A 128 12.61 -20.54 -18.16
C ALA A 128 11.94 -19.50 -17.25
N GLU A 129 12.30 -18.21 -17.36
CA GLU A 129 11.62 -17.12 -16.65
C GLU A 129 10.13 -17.07 -17.05
N ARG A 130 9.84 -17.21 -18.34
CA ARG A 130 8.47 -17.20 -18.89
C ARG A 130 7.67 -18.42 -18.40
N ARG A 131 8.27 -19.62 -18.44
CA ARG A 131 7.66 -20.84 -17.87
C ARG A 131 7.48 -20.75 -16.36
N TRP A 132 8.38 -20.07 -15.67
CA TRP A 132 8.27 -19.85 -14.22
C TRP A 132 7.14 -18.88 -13.89
N ALA A 133 7.00 -17.78 -14.62
CA ALA A 133 5.87 -16.86 -14.50
C ALA A 133 4.52 -17.58 -14.69
N GLU A 134 4.41 -18.43 -15.72
CA GLU A 134 3.21 -19.25 -15.92
C GLU A 134 2.96 -20.20 -14.73
N ARG A 135 3.98 -20.92 -14.25
CA ARG A 135 3.83 -21.81 -13.08
C ARG A 135 3.40 -21.05 -11.84
N LEU A 136 3.95 -19.87 -11.57
CA LEU A 136 3.52 -19.01 -10.47
C LEU A 136 2.05 -18.62 -10.63
N ALA A 137 1.64 -18.17 -11.82
CA ALA A 137 0.25 -17.82 -12.09
C ALA A 137 -0.70 -19.00 -11.85
N ARG A 138 -0.37 -20.20 -12.35
CA ARG A 138 -1.17 -21.41 -12.13
C ARG A 138 -1.25 -21.79 -10.64
N HIS A 139 -0.12 -21.72 -9.94
CA HIS A 139 -0.05 -21.99 -8.49
C HIS A 139 -0.93 -21.03 -7.68
N TYR A 140 -0.87 -19.73 -7.98
CA TYR A 140 -1.63 -18.72 -7.25
C TYR A 140 -3.10 -18.64 -7.63
N THR A 141 -3.46 -18.99 -8.86
CA THR A 141 -4.87 -19.04 -9.31
C THR A 141 -5.54 -20.36 -8.97
N GLY A 142 -4.79 -21.43 -8.74
CA GLY A 142 -5.31 -22.79 -8.60
C GLY A 142 -5.78 -23.40 -9.91
N ASP A 143 -5.48 -22.78 -11.07
CA ASP A 143 -5.93 -23.23 -12.38
C ASP A 143 -4.79 -23.88 -13.18
N GLN A 144 -4.89 -25.20 -13.35
CA GLN A 144 -3.91 -26.00 -14.07
C GLN A 144 -4.34 -26.31 -15.52
N THR A 145 -5.56 -25.93 -15.92
CA THR A 145 -6.21 -26.45 -17.14
C THR A 145 -6.41 -25.39 -18.21
N SER A 146 -6.68 -24.14 -17.82
CA SER A 146 -6.94 -23.08 -18.78
C SER A 146 -5.70 -22.76 -19.61
N ALA A 147 -5.89 -22.57 -20.92
CA ALA A 147 -4.83 -22.12 -21.83
C ALA A 147 -4.37 -20.70 -21.48
N VAL A 148 -3.08 -20.40 -21.65
CA VAL A 148 -2.58 -19.03 -21.49
C VAL A 148 -2.85 -18.23 -22.75
N THR A 149 -3.61 -17.13 -22.64
CA THR A 149 -3.94 -16.26 -23.78
C THR A 149 -2.98 -15.09 -23.93
N ARG A 150 -2.36 -14.66 -22.83
CA ARG A 150 -1.36 -13.58 -22.81
C ARG A 150 -0.32 -13.86 -21.75
N LEU A 151 0.94 -13.61 -22.09
CA LEU A 151 2.08 -13.76 -21.19
C LEU A 151 3.09 -12.66 -21.52
N THR A 152 3.00 -11.54 -20.83
CA THR A 152 3.71 -10.29 -21.17
C THR A 152 4.46 -9.73 -19.96
N LEU A 153 5.71 -9.32 -20.16
CA LEU A 153 6.49 -8.61 -19.16
C LEU A 153 6.04 -7.15 -19.06
N LEU A 154 5.82 -6.67 -17.83
CA LEU A 154 5.50 -5.28 -17.51
C LEU A 154 6.61 -4.70 -16.63
N ASP A 155 7.20 -3.60 -17.11
CA ASP A 155 8.28 -2.85 -16.45
C ASP A 155 7.80 -1.51 -15.86
N SER A 156 6.53 -1.19 -16.06
CA SER A 156 5.92 0.07 -15.68
C SER A 156 4.46 -0.13 -15.26
N PHE A 157 3.97 0.76 -14.39
CA PHE A 157 2.57 0.79 -14.00
C PHE A 157 1.71 1.43 -15.09
N ASN A 158 0.48 0.95 -15.25
CA ASN A 158 -0.46 1.44 -16.25
C ASN A 158 -1.91 1.42 -15.71
N ASN A 159 -2.89 1.50 -16.62
CA ASN A 159 -4.31 1.53 -16.29
C ASN A 159 -4.90 0.17 -15.88
N ASP A 160 -4.18 -0.93 -16.12
CA ASP A 160 -4.59 -2.29 -15.75
C ASP A 160 -3.76 -2.84 -14.57
N TYR A 161 -2.48 -2.45 -14.46
CA TYR A 161 -1.57 -2.78 -13.36
C TYR A 161 -1.11 -1.52 -12.63
N HIS A 162 -1.62 -1.30 -11.42
CA HIS A 162 -1.51 -0.02 -10.74
C HIS A 162 -0.39 0.04 -9.71
N TYR A 163 0.07 1.26 -9.44
CA TYR A 163 1.12 1.55 -8.46
C TYR A 163 0.90 0.94 -7.07
N ILE A 164 -0.36 0.76 -6.64
CA ILE A 164 -0.70 0.15 -5.34
C ILE A 164 -0.20 -1.29 -5.19
N ASP A 165 0.09 -1.98 -6.30
CA ASP A 165 0.63 -3.33 -6.30
C ASP A 165 2.16 -3.35 -6.12
N ARG A 166 2.85 -2.20 -6.25
CA ARG A 166 4.25 -1.88 -5.86
C ARG A 166 5.37 -2.75 -6.46
N LEU A 167 5.08 -3.88 -7.06
CA LEU A 167 6.07 -4.80 -7.61
C LEU A 167 6.30 -4.52 -9.09
N LEU A 168 7.55 -4.29 -9.48
CA LEU A 168 8.03 -4.25 -10.86
C LEU A 168 9.46 -4.82 -10.90
N PRO A 169 9.86 -5.44 -12.02
CA PRO A 169 9.00 -5.85 -13.13
C PRO A 169 8.09 -7.03 -12.73
N VAL A 170 6.97 -7.22 -13.44
CA VAL A 170 6.05 -8.36 -13.25
C VAL A 170 5.61 -8.93 -14.59
N TRP A 171 5.25 -10.21 -14.62
CA TRP A 171 4.59 -10.83 -15.76
C TRP A 171 3.08 -10.81 -15.58
N GLU A 172 2.37 -10.30 -16.58
CA GLU A 172 0.93 -10.50 -16.74
C GLU A 172 0.70 -11.86 -17.41
N VAL A 173 -0.01 -12.75 -16.71
CA VAL A 173 -0.43 -14.06 -17.21
C VAL A 173 -1.96 -14.09 -17.28
N ALA A 174 -2.52 -14.00 -18.48
CA ALA A 174 -3.95 -14.11 -18.73
C ALA A 174 -4.32 -15.56 -19.07
N LEU A 175 -5.33 -16.08 -18.38
CA LEU A 175 -5.85 -17.43 -18.60
C LEU A 175 -7.12 -17.36 -19.45
N ASN A 176 -7.34 -18.37 -20.31
CA ASN A 176 -8.56 -18.52 -21.10
C ASN A 176 -9.71 -18.99 -20.20
N ARG A 177 -10.25 -18.07 -19.39
CA ARG A 177 -11.35 -18.32 -18.46
C ARG A 177 -12.51 -17.38 -18.75
N PRO A 178 -13.76 -17.79 -18.50
CA PRO A 178 -14.94 -16.94 -18.71
C PRO A 178 -14.93 -15.66 -17.87
N ASP A 179 -14.25 -15.66 -16.71
CA ASP A 179 -14.11 -14.49 -15.83
C ASP A 179 -13.02 -13.51 -16.28
N GLY A 180 -12.19 -13.86 -17.27
CA GLY A 180 -11.07 -13.06 -17.75
C GLY A 180 -9.96 -12.88 -16.70
N LEU A 181 -9.73 -13.90 -15.86
CA LEU A 181 -8.72 -13.85 -14.80
C LEU A 181 -7.29 -13.67 -15.35
N ARG A 182 -6.60 -12.69 -14.79
CA ARG A 182 -5.20 -12.36 -15.03
C ARG A 182 -4.43 -12.39 -13.72
N ALA A 183 -3.25 -12.99 -13.73
CA ALA A 183 -2.31 -12.97 -12.61
C ALA A 183 -1.10 -12.10 -12.92
N TYR A 184 -0.72 -11.24 -11.98
CA TYR A 184 0.50 -10.44 -12.06
C TYR A 184 1.51 -11.01 -11.07
N VAL A 185 2.59 -11.59 -11.57
CA VAL A 185 3.59 -12.30 -10.76
C VAL A 185 4.98 -11.71 -10.95
N ASP A 186 5.74 -11.59 -9.86
CA ASP A 186 7.16 -11.24 -9.86
C ASP A 186 7.97 -12.54 -9.79
N PRO A 187 8.56 -13.01 -10.90
CA PRO A 187 9.29 -14.27 -10.88
C PRO A 187 10.57 -14.18 -10.04
N ALA A 188 11.23 -13.01 -9.95
CA ALA A 188 12.50 -12.83 -9.24
C ALA A 188 12.37 -13.12 -7.75
N SER A 189 11.25 -12.73 -7.14
CA SER A 189 10.94 -13.04 -5.74
C SER A 189 9.92 -14.17 -5.55
N GLY A 190 9.35 -14.68 -6.65
CA GLY A 190 8.31 -15.70 -6.66
C GLY A 190 6.94 -15.18 -6.21
N ARG A 191 6.74 -13.87 -6.06
CA ARG A 191 5.54 -13.29 -5.44
C ARG A 191 4.40 -13.10 -6.41
N LEU A 192 3.19 -13.17 -5.87
CA LEU A 192 1.99 -12.65 -6.50
C LEU A 192 1.81 -11.17 -6.15
N ALA A 193 1.76 -10.30 -7.15
CA ALA A 193 1.41 -8.90 -6.96
C ALA A 193 -0.11 -8.73 -6.75
N THR A 194 -0.89 -9.24 -7.69
CA THR A 194 -2.37 -9.14 -7.67
C THR A 194 -3.01 -10.14 -8.64
N LEU A 195 -4.26 -10.51 -8.38
CA LEU A 195 -5.15 -11.20 -9.32
C LEU A 195 -6.24 -10.24 -9.77
N THR A 196 -6.54 -10.20 -11.06
CA THR A 196 -7.56 -9.31 -11.62
C THR A 196 -8.42 -10.06 -12.62
N ASP A 197 -9.70 -10.21 -12.32
CA ASP A 197 -10.73 -10.68 -13.24
C ASP A 197 -11.50 -9.49 -13.84
N THR A 198 -12.41 -9.77 -14.76
CA THR A 198 -13.24 -8.75 -15.43
C THR A 198 -14.06 -7.94 -14.42
N ARG A 199 -14.55 -8.58 -13.36
CA ARG A 199 -15.35 -7.93 -12.32
C ARG A 199 -14.52 -6.95 -11.50
N LYS A 200 -13.36 -7.36 -10.97
CA LYS A 200 -12.44 -6.50 -10.22
C LYS A 200 -11.93 -5.35 -11.07
N ASP A 201 -11.66 -5.59 -12.35
CA ASP A 201 -11.22 -4.55 -13.27
C ASP A 201 -12.28 -3.45 -13.43
N TRP A 202 -13.50 -3.81 -13.82
CA TRP A 202 -14.60 -2.85 -13.98
C TRP A 202 -14.96 -2.12 -12.70
N THR A 203 -15.08 -2.85 -11.60
CA THR A 203 -15.48 -2.26 -10.33
C THR A 203 -14.36 -1.38 -9.75
N GLY A 204 -13.09 -1.77 -9.96
CA GLY A 204 -11.92 -0.94 -9.67
C GLY A 204 -11.86 0.33 -10.53
N LYS A 205 -12.15 0.24 -11.83
CA LYS A 205 -12.25 1.40 -12.74
C LYS A 205 -13.30 2.39 -12.24
N LEU A 206 -14.53 1.92 -11.98
CA LEU A 206 -15.61 2.74 -11.46
C LEU A 206 -15.23 3.45 -10.15
N PHE A 207 -14.62 2.72 -9.20
CA PHE A 207 -14.13 3.30 -7.95
C PHE A 207 -13.12 4.42 -8.20
N ARG A 208 -12.10 4.16 -9.02
CA ARG A 208 -11.06 5.16 -9.32
C ARG A 208 -11.61 6.37 -10.07
N TRP A 209 -12.59 6.19 -10.94
CA TRP A 209 -13.27 7.28 -11.65
C TRP A 209 -14.02 8.20 -10.68
N MET A 210 -14.71 7.64 -9.70
CA MET A 210 -15.56 8.41 -8.78
C MET A 210 -14.79 8.94 -7.55
N HIS A 211 -13.77 8.22 -7.08
CA HIS A 211 -13.06 8.53 -5.83
C HIS A 211 -11.76 9.32 -6.02
N SER A 212 -11.01 9.03 -7.09
CA SER A 212 -9.66 9.59 -7.31
C SER A 212 -9.49 10.26 -8.68
N TRP A 213 -10.53 10.22 -9.52
CA TRP A 213 -10.59 10.82 -10.85
C TRP A 213 -9.44 10.36 -11.76
N SER A 214 -9.06 9.08 -11.65
CA SER A 214 -7.90 8.52 -12.35
C SER A 214 -7.87 8.63 -13.89
N PRO A 215 -9.00 8.78 -14.63
CA PRO A 215 -8.94 9.02 -16.07
C PRO A 215 -8.26 10.34 -16.42
N ILE A 216 -8.28 11.31 -15.50
CA ILE A 216 -7.55 12.55 -15.67
C ILE A 216 -6.13 12.28 -15.20
N GLN A 217 -5.15 12.35 -16.12
CA GLN A 217 -3.75 12.09 -15.80
C GLN A 217 -3.34 12.79 -14.49
N SER A 218 -2.73 12.03 -13.58
CA SER A 218 -2.28 12.56 -12.29
C SER A 218 -1.26 13.67 -12.55
N SER A 219 -1.66 14.90 -12.26
CA SER A 219 -0.85 16.11 -12.41
C SER A 219 -1.01 16.97 -11.17
N ARG A 220 -0.10 17.93 -10.99
CA ARG A 220 -0.21 18.90 -9.88
C ARG A 220 -1.53 19.68 -9.95
N TRP A 221 -2.06 19.88 -11.15
CA TRP A 221 -3.36 20.51 -11.38
C TRP A 221 -4.53 19.67 -10.86
N THR A 222 -4.60 18.38 -11.22
CA THR A 222 -5.69 17.51 -10.76
C THR A 222 -5.66 17.32 -9.25
N GLN A 223 -4.46 17.24 -8.66
CA GLN A 223 -4.28 17.25 -7.19
C GLN A 223 -4.74 18.57 -6.55
N GLY A 224 -4.42 19.72 -7.16
CA GLY A 224 -4.87 21.03 -6.67
C GLY A 224 -6.39 21.23 -6.73
N ILE A 225 -7.05 20.72 -7.78
CA ILE A 225 -8.52 20.74 -7.90
C ILE A 225 -9.14 19.86 -6.81
N MET A 226 -8.65 18.63 -6.64
CA MET A 226 -9.13 17.71 -5.60
C MET A 226 -8.95 18.32 -4.20
N LEU A 227 -7.79 18.89 -3.90
CA LEU A 227 -7.54 19.60 -2.64
C LEU A 227 -8.54 20.74 -2.43
N THR A 228 -8.78 21.54 -3.46
CA THR A 228 -9.76 22.63 -3.41
C THR A 228 -11.16 22.11 -3.07
N LEU A 229 -11.60 21.02 -3.72
CA LEU A 229 -12.91 20.42 -3.45
C LEU A 229 -13.03 19.88 -2.03
N LEU A 230 -11.98 19.26 -1.50
CA LEU A 230 -11.92 18.80 -0.11
C LEU A 230 -12.05 19.98 0.86
N LEU A 231 -11.26 21.05 0.66
CA LEU A 231 -11.32 22.24 1.53
C LEU A 231 -12.67 22.97 1.44
N VAL A 232 -13.26 23.08 0.25
CA VAL A 232 -14.61 23.66 0.10
C VAL A 232 -15.67 22.76 0.75
N THR A 233 -15.53 21.44 0.67
CA THR A 233 -16.42 20.49 1.37
C THR A 233 -16.33 20.67 2.89
N ALA A 234 -15.12 20.80 3.43
CA ALA A 234 -14.90 21.11 4.85
C ALA A 234 -15.56 22.43 5.24
N MET A 235 -15.37 23.50 4.44
CA MET A 235 -15.96 24.81 4.67
C MET A 235 -17.50 24.78 4.61
N VAL A 236 -18.09 24.13 3.61
CA VAL A 236 -19.55 24.00 3.45
C VAL A 236 -20.15 23.24 4.63
N SER A 237 -19.48 22.19 5.09
CA SER A 237 -19.90 21.39 6.25
C SER A 237 -19.85 22.20 7.55
N ALA A 238 -18.74 22.91 7.79
CA ALA A 238 -18.59 23.80 8.95
C ALA A 238 -19.61 24.95 8.93
N ALA A 239 -19.83 25.56 7.76
CA ALA A 239 -20.84 26.61 7.57
C ALA A 239 -22.26 26.08 7.85
N GLY A 240 -22.58 24.87 7.37
CA GLY A 240 -23.87 24.22 7.63
C GLY A 240 -24.13 24.02 9.12
N LEU A 241 -23.14 23.50 9.86
CA LEU A 241 -23.22 23.32 11.31
C LEU A 241 -23.35 24.67 12.04
N ALA A 242 -22.57 25.68 11.64
CA ALA A 242 -22.66 27.02 12.21
C ALA A 242 -24.03 27.67 11.99
N ILE A 243 -24.61 27.51 10.79
CA ILE A 243 -25.98 27.96 10.49
C ILE A 243 -26.97 27.23 11.41
N TYR A 244 -26.87 25.91 11.54
CA TYR A 244 -27.76 25.13 12.40
C TYR A 244 -27.71 25.60 13.86
N VAL A 245 -26.51 25.69 14.44
CA VAL A 245 -26.31 26.14 15.83
C VAL A 245 -26.86 27.55 16.05
N ARG A 246 -26.65 28.47 15.10
CA ARG A 246 -27.20 29.83 15.20
C ARG A 246 -28.72 29.87 15.11
N LEU A 247 -29.32 29.06 14.24
CA LEU A 247 -30.78 28.94 14.15
C LEU A 247 -31.38 28.32 15.41
N TRP A 248 -30.69 27.34 16.01
CA TRP A 248 -31.06 26.73 17.28
C TRP A 248 -31.04 27.74 18.42
N ARG A 249 -29.92 28.46 18.59
CA ARG A 249 -29.76 29.50 19.63
C ARG A 249 -30.80 30.63 19.52
N ARG A 250 -31.29 30.92 18.32
CA ARG A 250 -32.34 31.92 18.07
C ARG A 250 -33.77 31.37 18.19
N GLY A 251 -33.96 30.11 18.56
CA GLY A 251 -35.28 29.46 18.58
C GLY A 251 -35.92 29.27 17.19
N ALA A 252 -35.23 29.68 16.12
CA ALA A 252 -35.77 29.72 14.76
C ALA A 252 -35.98 28.33 14.15
N LEU A 253 -35.44 27.26 14.77
CA LEU A 253 -35.72 25.88 14.38
C LEU A 253 -37.17 25.44 14.69
N ARG A 254 -37.88 26.15 15.58
CA ARG A 254 -39.29 25.87 15.93
C ARG A 254 -40.28 26.42 14.89
N LEU A 255 -39.82 27.29 13.99
CA LEU A 255 -40.66 27.87 12.94
C LEU A 255 -41.05 26.81 11.91
N ALA A 256 -42.27 26.93 11.36
CA ALA A 256 -42.74 26.08 10.28
C ALA A 256 -41.84 26.19 9.05
N ARG A 257 -41.36 25.05 8.55
CA ARG A 257 -40.46 24.96 7.39
C ARG A 257 -40.85 23.76 6.53
N PRO A 258 -40.59 23.81 5.22
CA PRO A 258 -40.81 22.67 4.33
C PRO A 258 -40.12 21.41 4.85
N ALA A 259 -40.76 20.25 4.67
CA ALA A 259 -40.23 18.97 5.15
C ALA A 259 -38.80 18.69 4.68
N THR A 260 -38.50 19.00 3.42
CA THR A 260 -37.16 18.86 2.82
C THR A 260 -36.07 19.66 3.57
N VAL A 261 -36.39 20.85 4.07
CA VAL A 261 -35.47 21.68 4.87
C VAL A 261 -35.21 21.03 6.21
N ARG A 262 -36.27 20.55 6.87
CA ARG A 262 -36.15 19.90 8.18
C ARG A 262 -35.33 18.62 8.08
N ILE A 263 -35.57 17.81 7.04
CA ILE A 263 -34.84 16.57 6.79
C ILE A 263 -33.36 16.87 6.49
N HIS A 264 -33.06 17.80 5.57
CA HIS A 264 -31.68 18.22 5.29
C HIS A 264 -30.99 18.71 6.56
N GLN A 265 -31.64 19.54 7.38
CA GLN A 265 -31.06 20.05 8.63
C GLN A 265 -30.80 18.94 9.65
N ARG A 266 -31.73 18.00 9.81
CA ARG A 266 -31.57 16.88 10.76
C ARG A 266 -30.48 15.91 10.34
N LEU A 267 -30.39 15.58 9.04
CA LEU A 267 -29.32 14.72 8.52
C LEU A 267 -27.97 15.44 8.56
N ALA A 268 -27.93 16.74 8.27
CA ALA A 268 -26.70 17.53 8.25
C ALA A 268 -26.01 17.62 9.62
N VAL A 269 -26.74 17.52 10.75
CA VAL A 269 -26.13 17.61 12.09
C VAL A 269 -25.09 16.51 12.34
N PRO A 270 -25.41 15.20 12.19
CA PRO A 270 -24.42 14.14 12.31
C PRO A 270 -23.51 14.02 11.07
N VAL A 271 -23.99 14.40 9.88
CA VAL A 271 -23.20 14.27 8.63
C VAL A 271 -22.11 15.34 8.52
N ALA A 272 -22.34 16.57 8.96
CA ALA A 272 -21.37 17.65 8.86
C ALA A 272 -20.02 17.36 9.56
N PRO A 273 -19.97 16.86 10.82
CA PRO A 273 -18.69 16.50 11.44
C PRO A 273 -18.01 15.34 10.72
N ILE A 274 -18.76 14.34 10.24
CA ILE A 274 -18.22 13.24 9.42
C ILE A 274 -17.59 13.78 8.13
N ALA A 275 -18.32 14.62 7.39
CA ALA A 275 -17.83 15.22 6.16
C ALA A 275 -16.59 16.09 6.41
N LEU A 276 -16.55 16.84 7.52
CA LEU A 276 -15.39 17.62 7.93
C LEU A 276 -14.17 16.72 8.21
N MET A 277 -14.36 15.64 8.98
CA MET A 277 -13.32 14.66 9.28
C MET A 277 -12.75 14.03 8.01
N LEU A 278 -13.62 13.55 7.11
CA LEU A 278 -13.23 12.91 5.85
C LEU A 278 -12.52 13.89 4.91
N ALA A 279 -13.04 15.11 4.78
CA ALA A 279 -12.47 16.14 3.92
C ALA A 279 -11.10 16.62 4.39
N LEU A 280 -10.94 16.91 5.69
CA LEU A 280 -9.67 17.39 6.25
C LEU A 280 -8.60 16.29 6.26
N SER A 281 -8.96 15.06 6.65
CA SER A 281 -8.02 13.92 6.60
C SER A 281 -7.61 13.58 5.17
N GLY A 282 -8.54 13.62 4.21
CA GLY A 282 -8.24 13.44 2.79
C GLY A 282 -7.35 14.55 2.23
N ALA A 283 -7.57 15.80 2.64
CA ALA A 283 -6.74 16.93 2.23
C ALA A 283 -5.30 16.80 2.75
N LEU A 284 -5.13 16.39 4.01
CA LEU A 284 -3.81 16.09 4.58
C LEU A 284 -3.11 14.96 3.81
N HIS A 285 -3.80 13.83 3.59
CA HIS A 285 -3.26 12.68 2.85
C HIS A 285 -2.78 13.08 1.45
N LEU A 286 -3.62 13.80 0.70
CA LEU A 286 -3.29 14.28 -0.64
C LEU A 286 -2.11 15.26 -0.61
N GLY A 287 -2.09 16.19 0.34
CA GLY A 287 -1.02 17.18 0.48
C GLY A 287 0.34 16.57 0.79
N VAL A 288 0.40 15.63 1.74
CA VAL A 288 1.65 14.93 2.10
C VAL A 288 2.15 14.09 0.93
N LYS A 289 1.26 13.36 0.25
CA LYS A 289 1.61 12.57 -0.94
C LYS A 289 2.17 13.44 -2.07
N ALA A 290 1.59 14.63 -2.30
CA ALA A 290 2.07 15.55 -3.31
C ALA A 290 3.42 16.19 -2.96
N TRP A 291 3.72 16.35 -1.66
CA TRP A 291 4.96 16.95 -1.17
C TRP A 291 6.16 16.00 -1.22
N GLN A 292 5.99 14.74 -0.80
CA GLN A 292 7.10 13.82 -0.58
C GLN A 292 7.49 12.98 -1.81
N GLY A 293 6.63 12.91 -2.83
CA GLY A 293 6.85 12.01 -3.96
C GLY A 293 6.80 10.54 -3.53
N ASP A 294 7.00 9.62 -4.49
CA ASP A 294 7.03 8.19 -4.19
C ASP A 294 8.49 7.74 -3.92
N PRO A 295 8.79 7.13 -2.77
CA PRO A 295 10.17 6.81 -2.37
C PRO A 295 10.74 5.58 -3.09
N THR A 296 10.18 5.14 -4.22
CA THR A 296 10.71 3.99 -4.95
C THR A 296 11.96 4.39 -5.73
N ALA A 297 13.05 4.58 -5.00
CA ALA A 297 14.37 4.52 -5.60
C ALA A 297 14.62 3.06 -6.03
N PRO A 298 15.03 2.81 -7.29
CA PRO A 298 15.56 1.51 -7.66
C PRO A 298 16.70 1.16 -6.69
N ALA A 299 16.81 -0.11 -6.30
CA ALA A 299 18.03 -0.57 -5.64
C ALA A 299 19.22 -0.24 -6.55
N ALA A 300 20.31 0.30 -5.98
CA ALA A 300 21.45 0.66 -6.81
C ALA A 300 21.96 -0.57 -7.57
N PRO A 301 22.40 -0.40 -8.84
CA PRO A 301 22.94 -1.50 -9.62
C PRO A 301 24.13 -2.10 -8.87
N ARG A 302 24.00 -3.39 -8.58
CA ARG A 302 25.10 -4.21 -8.09
C ARG A 302 25.80 -4.79 -9.29
N SER A 303 27.12 -4.93 -9.22
CA SER A 303 27.89 -5.67 -10.20
C SER A 303 28.77 -6.67 -9.48
N PHE A 304 28.91 -7.85 -10.06
CA PHE A 304 29.73 -8.95 -9.57
C PHE A 304 30.56 -9.51 -10.72
N SER A 305 31.71 -10.06 -10.38
CA SER A 305 32.55 -10.85 -11.27
C SER A 305 32.53 -12.31 -10.85
N THR A 306 32.50 -13.24 -11.81
CA THR A 306 32.62 -14.68 -11.52
C THR A 306 33.88 -15.04 -10.74
N THR A 307 34.95 -14.25 -10.86
CA THR A 307 36.21 -14.46 -10.14
C THR A 307 36.08 -14.20 -8.64
N GLU A 308 35.00 -13.56 -8.19
CA GLU A 308 34.70 -13.29 -6.78
C GLU A 308 34.02 -14.50 -6.09
N LEU A 309 33.58 -15.52 -6.84
CA LEU A 309 32.79 -16.66 -6.36
C LEU A 309 33.65 -17.93 -6.13
N GLN A 310 34.75 -17.80 -5.41
CA GLN A 310 35.78 -18.85 -5.30
C GLN A 310 35.53 -19.89 -4.20
N ALA A 311 34.56 -19.65 -3.30
CA ALA A 311 34.32 -20.58 -2.19
C ALA A 311 33.93 -21.98 -2.70
N PRO A 312 34.29 -23.06 -1.97
CA PRO A 312 33.85 -24.42 -2.28
C PRO A 312 32.32 -24.51 -2.12
N PHE A 313 31.60 -24.22 -3.19
CA PHE A 313 30.16 -23.98 -3.16
C PHE A 313 29.36 -25.18 -2.63
N ALA A 314 29.77 -26.40 -2.98
CA ALA A 314 29.16 -27.62 -2.45
C ALA A 314 29.29 -27.72 -0.92
N ALA A 315 30.45 -27.36 -0.36
CA ALA A 315 30.67 -27.33 1.08
C ALA A 315 29.89 -26.18 1.76
N LEU A 316 29.75 -25.04 1.09
CA LEU A 316 28.94 -23.92 1.56
C LEU A 316 27.44 -24.29 1.63
N VAL A 317 26.92 -24.92 0.57
CA VAL A 317 25.54 -25.44 0.54
C VAL A 317 25.35 -26.51 1.61
N ALA A 318 26.26 -27.48 1.71
CA ALA A 318 26.21 -28.53 2.73
C ALA A 318 26.33 -27.97 4.16
N GLY A 319 27.15 -26.93 4.37
CA GLY A 319 27.34 -26.25 5.65
C GLY A 319 26.12 -25.44 6.10
N PHE A 320 25.34 -24.88 5.16
CA PHE A 320 24.01 -24.37 5.46
C PHE A 320 23.04 -25.49 5.86
N VAL A 321 23.18 -26.65 5.20
CA VAL A 321 22.37 -27.87 5.35
C VAL A 321 22.78 -28.72 6.57
N GLY A 322 23.42 -28.14 7.60
CA GLY A 322 23.69 -28.77 8.90
C GLY A 322 22.42 -29.15 9.69
N GLY A 323 21.49 -29.89 9.06
CA GLY A 323 20.15 -30.27 9.51
C GLY A 323 19.01 -29.39 8.96
N ALA A 324 19.27 -28.16 8.51
CA ALA A 324 18.24 -27.22 8.07
C ALA A 324 18.14 -27.16 6.53
N SER A 325 16.94 -27.32 5.98
CA SER A 325 16.71 -27.09 4.55
C SER A 325 16.80 -25.60 4.22
N ILE A 326 17.39 -25.24 3.08
CA ILE A 326 17.42 -23.88 2.52
C ILE A 326 16.47 -23.78 1.33
N LEU A 327 15.68 -22.72 1.23
CA LEU A 327 14.76 -22.49 0.10
C LEU A 327 15.43 -21.75 -1.06
N ALA A 328 16.38 -20.86 -0.75
CA ALA A 328 17.11 -20.09 -1.75
C ALA A 328 18.44 -19.57 -1.20
N LEU A 329 19.38 -19.31 -2.11
CA LEU A 329 20.58 -18.52 -1.87
C LEU A 329 20.55 -17.29 -2.78
N ASP A 330 20.66 -16.10 -2.21
CA ASP A 330 20.69 -14.82 -2.93
C ASP A 330 22.07 -14.18 -2.77
N LEU A 331 22.71 -13.76 -3.86
CA LEU A 331 24.00 -13.07 -3.81
C LEU A 331 23.79 -11.57 -3.55
N THR A 332 24.56 -11.01 -2.62
CA THR A 332 24.59 -9.57 -2.33
C THR A 332 26.03 -9.06 -2.15
N ARG A 333 26.18 -7.75 -2.03
CA ARG A 333 27.41 -7.14 -1.49
C ARG A 333 27.17 -6.70 -0.05
N LEU A 334 28.06 -7.12 0.84
CA LEU A 334 28.08 -6.68 2.24
C LEU A 334 29.50 -6.19 2.54
N ASP A 335 29.60 -4.93 2.95
CA ASP A 335 30.87 -4.25 3.24
C ASP A 335 31.88 -4.30 2.07
N GLY A 336 31.36 -4.19 0.85
CA GLY A 336 32.15 -4.24 -0.39
C GLY A 336 32.40 -5.65 -0.92
N GLU A 337 32.30 -6.67 -0.06
CA GLU A 337 32.59 -8.07 -0.40
C GLU A 337 31.34 -8.84 -0.85
N PRO A 338 31.48 -9.85 -1.73
CA PRO A 338 30.37 -10.71 -2.12
C PRO A 338 29.94 -11.62 -0.97
N ALA A 339 28.63 -11.72 -0.72
CA ALA A 339 28.06 -12.54 0.34
C ALA A 339 26.80 -13.26 -0.14
N TRP A 340 26.65 -14.51 0.30
CA TRP A 340 25.44 -15.31 0.12
C TRP A 340 24.47 -15.10 1.29
N ILE A 341 23.22 -14.79 0.96
CA ILE A 341 22.09 -14.80 1.88
C ILE A 341 21.38 -16.14 1.73
N ALA A 342 21.43 -16.99 2.75
CA ALA A 342 20.70 -18.24 2.78
C ALA A 342 19.34 -18.07 3.45
N MET A 343 18.28 -18.30 2.69
CA MET A 343 16.92 -18.37 3.18
C MET A 343 16.63 -19.76 3.75
N PRO A 344 16.41 -19.90 5.07
CA PRO A 344 15.99 -21.16 5.65
C PRO A 344 14.57 -21.55 5.18
N ALA A 345 14.34 -22.84 5.00
CA ALA A 345 13.00 -23.39 4.92
C ALA A 345 12.34 -23.31 6.30
N SER A 346 11.14 -22.74 6.37
CA SER A 346 10.34 -22.88 7.58
C SER A 346 10.01 -24.36 7.79
N PRO A 347 10.03 -24.88 9.03
CA PRO A 347 9.49 -26.20 9.30
C PRO A 347 8.04 -26.24 8.79
N VAL A 348 7.75 -27.18 7.89
CA VAL A 348 6.40 -27.40 7.37
C VAL A 348 5.50 -27.71 8.57
N ALA A 349 4.49 -26.88 8.81
CA ALA A 349 3.46 -27.21 9.78
C ALA A 349 2.85 -28.56 9.38
N ALA A 350 2.86 -29.54 10.28
CA ALA A 350 2.29 -30.85 10.04
C ALA A 350 0.84 -30.72 9.54
N PRO A 351 0.39 -31.58 8.61
CA PRO A 351 -0.99 -31.53 8.12
C PRO A 351 -1.96 -31.83 9.27
N GLY A 352 -2.69 -30.81 9.73
CA GLY A 352 -3.62 -30.93 10.86
C GLY A 352 -4.01 -29.61 11.53
N HIS A 353 -3.30 -28.51 11.29
CA HIS A 353 -3.61 -27.24 11.95
C HIS A 353 -4.67 -26.43 11.20
N ARG A 354 -5.82 -26.25 11.86
CA ARG A 354 -6.94 -25.43 11.41
C ARG A 354 -6.49 -23.96 11.25
N HIS A 355 -7.09 -23.28 10.27
CA HIS A 355 -6.98 -21.83 10.07
C HIS A 355 -7.44 -21.07 11.34
N GLY A 356 -6.54 -20.84 12.29
CA GLY A 356 -6.87 -20.16 13.55
C GLY A 356 -5.75 -20.16 14.58
N ASP A 357 -4.86 -21.16 14.58
CA ASP A 357 -3.78 -21.24 15.57
C ASP A 357 -2.56 -20.41 15.15
N ARG A 358 -2.26 -19.43 16.02
CA ARG A 358 -1.22 -18.41 15.87
C ARG A 358 0.17 -19.03 15.71
N HIS A 359 0.79 -18.84 14.55
CA HIS A 359 2.23 -18.89 14.42
C HIS A 359 2.84 -17.61 15.04
N ASP A 360 3.00 -17.59 16.37
CA ASP A 360 3.64 -16.48 17.09
C ASP A 360 5.19 -16.58 17.09
N ALA A 361 5.76 -17.66 16.54
CA ALA A 361 7.20 -17.78 16.37
C ALA A 361 7.65 -17.02 15.11
N PRO A 362 8.61 -16.07 15.22
CA PRO A 362 9.17 -15.41 14.05
C PRO A 362 9.82 -16.44 13.12
N PRO A 363 9.71 -16.27 11.79
CA PRO A 363 10.34 -17.19 10.85
C PRO A 363 11.86 -17.21 11.08
N PRO A 364 12.52 -18.33 10.77
CA PRO A 364 13.97 -18.45 10.94
C PRO A 364 14.69 -17.36 10.14
N ALA A 365 15.70 -16.74 10.77
CA ALA A 365 16.44 -15.62 10.21
C ALA A 365 17.37 -16.06 9.07
N ASP A 366 17.54 -15.18 8.09
CA ASP A 366 18.48 -15.38 6.99
C ASP A 366 19.92 -15.46 7.52
N ARG A 367 20.70 -16.41 6.99
CA ARG A 367 22.13 -16.58 7.34
C ARG A 367 23.01 -15.99 6.25
N TYR A 368 24.11 -15.36 6.64
CA TYR A 368 25.05 -14.71 5.72
C TYR A 368 26.37 -15.45 5.72
N VAL A 369 26.95 -15.67 4.54
CA VAL A 369 28.25 -16.31 4.35
C VAL A 369 29.04 -15.56 3.29
N ASN A 370 30.33 -15.34 3.51
CA ASN A 370 31.20 -14.73 2.51
C ASN A 370 31.35 -15.64 1.28
N ALA A 371 31.16 -15.10 0.07
CA ALA A 371 31.12 -15.89 -1.16
C ALA A 371 32.50 -16.34 -1.67
N ALA A 372 33.59 -15.75 -1.17
CA ALA A 372 34.95 -16.13 -1.51
C ALA A 372 35.51 -17.16 -0.50
N THR A 373 35.27 -16.97 0.80
CA THR A 373 35.88 -17.80 1.86
C THR A 373 34.96 -18.87 2.44
N GLY A 374 33.63 -18.72 2.30
CA GLY A 374 32.66 -19.58 2.96
C GLY A 374 32.51 -19.32 4.46
N ALA A 375 33.14 -18.28 5.02
CA ALA A 375 33.00 -17.92 6.43
C ALA A 375 31.62 -17.32 6.73
N VAL A 376 30.98 -17.77 7.82
CA VAL A 376 29.74 -17.17 8.32
C VAL A 376 29.99 -15.71 8.70
N ILE A 377 29.08 -14.83 8.31
CA ILE A 377 29.12 -13.41 8.65
C ILE A 377 28.15 -13.17 9.81
N PRO A 378 28.67 -12.92 11.04
CA PRO A 378 27.83 -12.59 12.19
C PRO A 378 26.99 -11.34 11.93
N ASP A 379 25.74 -11.38 12.37
CA ASP A 379 24.76 -10.29 12.24
C ASP A 379 24.61 -9.74 10.81
N GLY A 380 24.91 -10.57 9.81
CA GLY A 380 24.95 -10.15 8.40
C GLY A 380 23.64 -9.50 7.93
N ASN A 381 22.49 -9.96 8.41
CA ASN A 381 21.20 -9.35 8.04
C ASN A 381 21.04 -7.93 8.61
N GLN A 382 21.47 -7.70 9.85
CA GLN A 382 21.40 -6.38 10.48
C GLN A 382 22.41 -5.40 9.87
N ARG A 383 23.63 -5.88 9.62
CA ARG A 383 24.69 -5.10 8.94
C ARG A 383 24.28 -4.73 7.52
N HIS A 384 23.79 -5.69 6.75
CA HIS A 384 23.32 -5.47 5.39
C HIS A 384 22.12 -4.53 5.33
N ALA A 385 21.14 -4.70 6.23
CA ALA A 385 20.01 -3.78 6.32
C ALA A 385 20.45 -2.34 6.65
N THR A 386 21.42 -2.20 7.56
CA THR A 386 22.01 -0.89 7.91
C THR A 386 22.68 -0.25 6.70
N ALA A 387 23.52 -1.01 5.99
CA ALA A 387 24.18 -0.52 4.77
C ALA A 387 23.17 -0.09 3.69
N LEU A 388 22.12 -0.89 3.47
CA LEU A 388 21.03 -0.55 2.54
C LEU A 388 20.29 0.73 2.97
N ALA A 389 20.01 0.90 4.26
CA ALA A 389 19.35 2.10 4.76
C ALA A 389 20.21 3.36 4.53
N TYR A 390 21.51 3.31 4.83
CA TYR A 390 22.45 4.39 4.54
C TYR A 390 22.51 4.72 3.04
N GLN A 391 22.57 3.68 2.20
CA GLN A 391 22.55 3.83 0.74
C GLN A 391 21.28 4.54 0.25
N HIS A 392 20.11 4.08 0.69
CA HIS A 392 18.82 4.69 0.34
C HIS A 392 18.63 6.08 0.93
N ALA A 393 19.28 6.38 2.05
CA ALA A 393 19.31 7.71 2.65
C ALA A 393 20.29 8.67 1.94
N GLY A 394 21.15 8.16 1.04
CA GLY A 394 22.21 8.94 0.42
C GLY A 394 23.27 9.42 1.40
N LEU A 395 23.54 8.64 2.44
CA LEU A 395 24.48 8.95 3.52
C LEU A 395 25.69 7.99 3.50
N PRO A 396 26.89 8.43 3.94
CA PRO A 396 28.02 7.54 4.16
C PRO A 396 27.67 6.44 5.18
N ILE A 397 28.12 5.20 4.94
CA ILE A 397 27.80 4.05 5.80
C ILE A 397 28.28 4.32 7.24
N GLY A 398 27.39 4.14 8.19
CA GLY A 398 27.65 4.24 9.63
C GLY A 398 26.91 3.16 10.43
N THR A 399 26.56 3.46 11.67
CA THR A 399 25.83 2.55 12.56
C THR A 399 24.38 2.96 12.71
N ALA A 400 23.47 1.98 12.75
CA ALA A 400 22.06 2.25 13.01
C ALA A 400 21.78 2.38 14.51
N THR A 401 20.82 3.22 14.87
CA THR A 401 20.31 3.35 16.24
C THR A 401 19.36 2.21 16.61
N ASP A 402 18.55 1.74 15.66
CA ASP A 402 17.60 0.63 15.84
C ASP A 402 17.51 -0.17 14.54
N VAL A 403 17.56 -1.50 14.65
CA VAL A 403 17.45 -2.44 13.52
C VAL A 403 16.59 -3.62 13.96
N LYS A 404 15.38 -3.72 13.41
CA LYS A 404 14.43 -4.78 13.79
C LYS A 404 13.78 -5.45 12.59
N PRO A 405 13.58 -6.78 12.64
CA PRO A 405 12.86 -7.48 11.59
C PRO A 405 11.35 -7.20 11.66
N VAL A 406 10.73 -7.15 10.49
CA VAL A 406 9.29 -6.99 10.29
C VAL A 406 8.79 -8.13 9.42
N HIS A 407 8.05 -9.06 10.04
CA HIS A 407 7.54 -10.28 9.39
C HIS A 407 6.03 -10.24 9.11
N ARG A 408 5.34 -9.19 9.58
CA ARG A 408 3.90 -9.01 9.39
C ARG A 408 3.59 -7.54 9.14
N PHE A 409 2.50 -7.31 8.42
CA PHE A 409 1.92 -5.98 8.33
C PHE A 409 1.23 -5.62 9.64
N GLY A 410 1.31 -4.36 10.03
CA GLY A 410 0.72 -3.87 11.27
C GLY A 410 0.79 -2.36 11.38
N ASP A 411 0.61 -1.86 12.60
CA ASP A 411 0.65 -0.43 12.89
C ASP A 411 2.05 0.11 12.62
N GLY A 412 2.14 1.08 11.70
CA GLY A 412 3.40 1.67 11.24
C GLY A 412 4.01 1.02 10.00
N TYR A 413 3.62 -0.20 9.59
CA TYR A 413 4.03 -0.80 8.31
C TYR A 413 2.87 -1.62 7.70
N GLY A 414 2.04 -0.94 6.91
CA GLY A 414 0.80 -1.50 6.38
C GLY A 414 0.98 -2.38 5.13
N PHE A 415 -0.05 -3.17 4.82
CA PHE A 415 -0.13 -4.06 3.64
C PHE A 415 0.11 -3.34 2.29
N VAL A 416 -0.08 -2.01 2.25
CA VAL A 416 0.16 -1.19 1.05
C VAL A 416 1.60 -1.25 0.53
N PHE A 417 2.57 -1.65 1.36
CA PHE A 417 3.97 -1.76 0.97
C PHE A 417 4.32 -3.09 0.29
N LYS A 418 3.44 -4.10 0.37
CA LYS A 418 3.48 -5.38 -0.38
C LYS A 418 4.74 -6.25 -0.20
N ARG A 419 5.74 -5.82 0.57
CA ARG A 419 7.00 -6.54 0.80
C ARG A 419 7.12 -7.02 2.24
N LEU A 420 7.37 -8.31 2.41
CA LEU A 420 7.76 -8.98 3.65
C LEU A 420 8.65 -10.19 3.33
N PRO A 421 9.59 -10.57 4.22
CA PRO A 421 10.01 -9.81 5.39
C PRO A 421 10.85 -8.59 4.99
N VAL A 422 10.89 -7.58 5.87
CA VAL A 422 11.76 -6.39 5.72
C VAL A 422 12.44 -6.09 7.04
N MET A 423 13.54 -5.34 7.01
CA MET A 423 14.22 -4.80 8.19
C MET A 423 13.85 -3.32 8.32
N ALA A 424 13.36 -2.93 9.49
CA ALA A 424 13.14 -1.53 9.84
C ALA A 424 14.40 -0.97 10.49
N VAL A 425 14.98 0.05 9.88
CA VAL A 425 16.26 0.66 10.27
C VAL A 425 16.07 2.13 10.58
N THR A 426 16.57 2.57 11.73
CA THR A 426 16.62 3.99 12.14
C THR A 426 18.06 4.44 12.21
N LEU A 427 18.36 5.56 11.54
CA LEU A 427 19.70 6.12 11.44
C LEU A 427 19.87 7.28 12.45
N PRO A 428 21.04 7.42 13.09
CA PRO A 428 21.30 8.49 14.07
C PRO A 428 21.26 9.89 13.44
N GLU A 429 21.61 10.04 12.16
CA GLU A 429 21.62 11.31 11.43
C GLU A 429 20.21 11.83 11.11
N ARG A 430 19.21 10.92 11.14
CA ARG A 430 17.81 11.21 10.81
C ARG A 430 16.89 10.62 11.88
N PRO A 431 16.98 11.12 13.12
CA PRO A 431 16.21 10.57 14.24
C PRO A 431 14.71 10.71 13.95
N GLY A 432 13.96 9.60 14.11
CA GLY A 432 12.52 9.54 13.88
C GLY A 432 12.08 9.15 12.45
N GLU A 433 13.03 9.07 11.51
CA GLU A 433 12.80 8.46 10.21
C GLU A 433 13.12 6.95 10.25
N THR A 434 12.43 6.16 9.44
CA THR A 434 12.67 4.71 9.38
C THR A 434 12.64 4.20 7.95
N TRP A 435 13.69 3.47 7.57
CA TRP A 435 13.83 2.79 6.28
C TRP A 435 13.43 1.33 6.46
N TYR A 436 12.50 0.86 5.63
CA TYR A 436 12.07 -0.52 5.57
C TYR A 436 12.72 -1.14 4.33
N VAL A 437 13.77 -1.92 4.53
CA VAL A 437 14.57 -2.51 3.45
C VAL A 437 14.36 -4.02 3.38
N GLU A 438 14.18 -4.55 2.17
CA GLU A 438 14.18 -5.98 1.93
C GLU A 438 15.60 -6.43 1.58
N THR A 439 16.28 -7.11 2.51
CA THR A 439 17.70 -7.45 2.35
C THR A 439 17.98 -8.42 1.21
N ARG A 440 17.04 -9.33 0.88
CA ARG A 440 17.22 -10.27 -0.24
C ARG A 440 17.27 -9.60 -1.61
N THR A 441 16.43 -8.59 -1.81
CA THR A 441 16.34 -7.88 -3.09
C THR A 441 17.08 -6.55 -3.07
N GLY A 442 17.51 -6.05 -1.91
CA GLY A 442 18.05 -4.71 -1.71
C GLY A 442 17.02 -3.58 -1.88
N ALA A 443 15.74 -3.91 -2.10
CA ALA A 443 14.71 -2.93 -2.39
C ALA A 443 14.31 -2.14 -1.14
N LEU A 444 14.09 -0.83 -1.31
CA LEU A 444 13.41 0.00 -0.32
C LEU A 444 11.91 -0.25 -0.42
N ALA A 445 11.31 -0.84 0.60
CA ALA A 445 9.88 -1.09 0.66
C ALA A 445 9.09 0.14 1.11
N ALA A 446 9.64 0.90 2.05
CA ALA A 446 9.08 2.16 2.53
C ALA A 446 10.15 3.02 3.22
N HIS A 447 9.97 4.33 3.16
CA HIS A 447 10.67 5.29 4.01
C HIS A 447 9.62 6.12 4.74
N LEU A 448 9.61 6.08 6.07
CA LEU A 448 8.58 6.72 6.89
C LEU A 448 9.19 7.82 7.75
N THR A 449 8.79 9.05 7.48
CA THR A 449 9.09 10.23 8.30
C THR A 449 8.06 10.41 9.43
N PRO A 450 8.33 11.26 10.44
CA PRO A 450 7.32 11.62 11.44
C PRO A 450 6.01 12.14 10.83
N LEU A 451 6.10 12.92 9.75
CA LEU A 451 4.92 13.41 9.02
C LEU A 451 4.12 12.26 8.39
N ASN A 452 4.79 11.24 7.82
CA ASN A 452 4.11 10.05 7.29
C ASN A 452 3.38 9.27 8.38
N ARG A 453 3.94 9.20 9.60
CA ARG A 453 3.33 8.47 10.70
C ARG A 453 2.06 9.17 11.17
N ILE A 454 2.11 10.49 11.34
CA ILE A 454 0.95 11.30 11.72
C ILE A 454 -0.12 11.23 10.62
N GLU A 455 0.29 11.47 9.37
CA GLU A 455 -0.62 11.41 8.23
C GLU A 455 -1.25 10.03 8.09
N GLY A 456 -0.46 8.96 8.12
CA GLY A 456 -0.95 7.59 8.00
C GLY A 456 -1.89 7.22 9.15
N TRP A 457 -1.64 7.70 10.37
CA TRP A 457 -2.57 7.55 11.49
C TRP A 457 -3.87 8.34 11.27
N VAL A 458 -3.79 9.62 10.89
CA VAL A 458 -4.97 10.45 10.59
C VAL A 458 -5.79 9.82 9.48
N PHE A 459 -5.16 9.36 8.40
CA PHE A 459 -5.85 8.71 7.30
C PHE A 459 -6.43 7.36 7.69
N GLY A 460 -5.70 6.52 8.44
CA GLY A 460 -6.21 5.24 8.94
C GLY A 460 -7.38 5.40 9.92
N ALA A 461 -7.19 6.20 10.97
CA ALA A 461 -8.16 6.37 12.04
C ALA A 461 -9.31 7.28 11.63
N ILE A 462 -9.04 8.47 11.09
CA ILE A 462 -10.08 9.48 10.83
C ILE A 462 -10.74 9.28 9.46
N HIS A 463 -9.98 8.93 8.41
CA HIS A 463 -10.55 8.74 7.08
C HIS A 463 -11.16 7.34 6.89
N LYS A 464 -10.47 6.29 7.39
CA LYS A 464 -10.90 4.89 7.26
C LYS A 464 -11.51 4.29 8.52
N TRP A 465 -11.69 5.06 9.58
CA TRP A 465 -12.34 4.65 10.83
C TRP A 465 -11.75 3.39 11.46
N SER A 466 -10.44 3.15 11.30
CA SER A 466 -9.80 1.92 11.78
C SER A 466 -9.89 1.71 13.29
N PHE A 467 -10.06 2.79 14.07
CA PHE A 467 -10.29 2.71 15.51
C PHE A 467 -11.56 1.92 15.89
N LEU A 468 -12.52 1.76 14.98
CA LEU A 468 -13.74 0.98 15.21
C LEU A 468 -13.49 -0.53 15.14
N ASP A 469 -12.40 -0.99 14.53
CA ASP A 469 -12.13 -2.42 14.35
C ASP A 469 -12.01 -3.16 15.70
N ALA A 470 -11.47 -2.50 16.72
CA ALA A 470 -11.31 -3.09 18.05
C ALA A 470 -12.65 -3.30 18.79
N GLY A 471 -13.67 -2.49 18.50
CA GLY A 471 -14.96 -2.56 19.21
C GLY A 471 -16.04 -3.34 18.47
N ILE A 472 -16.21 -3.09 17.17
CA ILE A 472 -17.33 -3.65 16.37
C ILE A 472 -16.85 -4.52 15.19
N GLY A 473 -15.54 -4.72 15.09
CA GLY A 473 -14.92 -5.48 14.01
C GLY A 473 -15.01 -4.79 12.64
N LYS A 474 -14.25 -5.34 11.69
CA LYS A 474 -14.21 -4.85 10.31
C LYS A 474 -15.60 -4.79 9.65
N PRO A 475 -16.49 -5.81 9.76
CA PRO A 475 -17.83 -5.74 9.14
C PRO A 475 -18.70 -4.61 9.71
N GLY A 476 -18.66 -4.38 11.03
CA GLY A 476 -19.39 -3.30 11.69
C GLY A 476 -18.91 -1.93 11.24
N ARG A 477 -17.58 -1.74 11.16
CA ARG A 477 -16.99 -0.51 10.60
C ARG A 477 -17.44 -0.25 9.17
N GLU A 478 -17.36 -1.26 8.31
CA GLU A 478 -17.75 -1.16 6.89
C GLU A 478 -19.24 -0.79 6.73
N LEU A 479 -20.12 -1.34 7.58
CA LEU A 479 -21.54 -0.98 7.61
C LEU A 479 -21.74 0.49 8.01
N LEU A 480 -21.10 0.95 9.09
CA LEU A 480 -21.22 2.34 9.55
C LEU A 480 -20.68 3.33 8.51
N GLN A 481 -19.58 3.01 7.84
CA GLN A 481 -19.05 3.83 6.75
C GLN A 481 -20.03 3.91 5.58
N SER A 482 -20.67 2.80 5.22
CA SER A 482 -21.66 2.75 4.14
C SER A 482 -22.88 3.60 4.47
N LEU A 483 -23.39 3.51 5.71
CA LEU A 483 -24.50 4.33 6.20
C LEU A 483 -24.14 5.82 6.22
N ALA A 484 -22.93 6.16 6.67
CA ALA A 484 -22.45 7.54 6.71
C ALA A 484 -22.30 8.13 5.31
N ALA A 485 -21.75 7.36 4.36
CA ALA A 485 -21.62 7.78 2.98
C ALA A 485 -23.00 7.94 2.30
N LEU A 486 -23.96 7.05 2.59
CA LEU A 486 -25.34 7.19 2.12
C LEU A 486 -26.00 8.46 2.69
N ALA A 487 -25.85 8.70 4.00
CA ALA A 487 -26.38 9.88 4.66
C ALA A 487 -25.76 11.18 4.10
N LEU A 488 -24.46 11.15 3.77
CA LEU A 488 -23.78 12.26 3.09
C LEU A 488 -24.37 12.52 1.70
N ALA A 489 -24.50 11.48 0.87
CA ALA A 489 -25.08 11.60 -0.47
C ALA A 489 -26.52 12.15 -0.42
N LEU A 490 -27.36 11.65 0.51
CA LEU A 490 -28.73 12.14 0.71
C LEU A 490 -28.77 13.58 1.19
N THR A 491 -27.90 13.96 2.13
CA THR A 491 -27.85 15.34 2.67
C THR A 491 -27.51 16.33 1.57
N VAL A 492 -26.51 16.02 0.74
CA VAL A 492 -26.09 16.85 -0.40
C VAL A 492 -27.16 16.86 -1.49
N GLY A 493 -27.73 15.70 -1.83
CA GLY A 493 -28.81 15.59 -2.82
C GLY A 493 -30.05 16.41 -2.48
N LEU A 494 -30.48 16.39 -1.21
CA LEU A 494 -31.57 17.24 -0.71
C LEU A 494 -31.23 18.74 -0.80
N GLY A 495 -29.97 19.10 -0.53
CA GLY A 495 -29.47 20.47 -0.66
C GLY A 495 -29.56 20.97 -2.11
N LEU A 496 -29.07 20.16 -3.05
CA LEU A 496 -29.12 20.45 -4.49
C LEU A 496 -30.55 20.54 -5.02
N ALA A 497 -31.40 19.56 -4.71
CA ALA A 497 -32.80 19.54 -5.15
C ALA A 497 -33.56 20.80 -4.73
N ARG A 498 -33.30 21.30 -3.51
CA ARG A 498 -33.87 22.55 -3.01
C ARG A 498 -33.36 23.78 -3.77
N GLN A 499 -32.11 23.78 -4.20
CA GLN A 499 -31.55 24.90 -4.94
C GLN A 499 -32.13 24.97 -6.35
N VAL A 500 -32.31 23.81 -7.00
CA VAL A 500 -32.99 23.70 -8.29
C VAL A 500 -34.45 24.16 -8.17
N SER A 501 -35.18 23.75 -7.12
CA SER A 501 -36.57 24.18 -6.94
C SER A 501 -36.70 25.69 -6.71
N ARG A 502 -35.80 26.29 -5.93
CA ARG A 502 -35.74 27.75 -5.75
C ARG A 502 -35.44 28.50 -7.04
N TRP A 503 -34.53 27.98 -7.86
CA TRP A 503 -34.20 28.58 -9.16
C TRP A 503 -35.38 28.54 -10.13
N ARG A 504 -36.12 27.42 -10.16
CA ARG A 504 -37.36 27.30 -10.93
C ARG A 504 -38.42 28.30 -10.46
N GLN A 505 -38.60 28.43 -9.14
CA GLN A 505 -39.54 29.38 -8.54
C GLN A 505 -39.17 30.87 -8.73
N SER A 506 -37.89 31.18 -8.98
CA SER A 506 -37.47 32.56 -9.30
C SER A 506 -37.61 32.93 -10.79
N ARG A 507 -37.93 31.95 -11.63
CA ARG A 507 -38.10 32.10 -13.09
C ARG A 507 -39.56 31.97 -13.54
N ALA A 508 -40.39 31.32 -12.73
CA ALA A 508 -41.85 31.40 -12.78
C ALA A 508 -42.29 32.66 -12.02
#